data_AF-A0A1D6K4F8-F1
#
_entry.id   AF-A0A1D6K4F8-F1
#
_cell.length_a   1.000
_cell.length_b   1.000
_cell.length_c   1.000
_cell.angle_alpha   90.00
_cell.angle_beta   90.00
_cell.angle_gamma   90.00
#
_symmetry.space_group_name_H-M   'P 1'
#
loop_
_entity.id
_entity.type
_entity.pdbx_description
1 polymer ?
#
loop_
_entity_poly.entity_id
_entity_poly.type
_entity_poly.pdbx_seq_one_letter_code
_entity_poly.pdbx_strand_id
1 'polypeptide(L)'
;MKIWVLAALFWILAIIFDSYIERVSRRMCNFAYVMLVFGQNFQVLCILTLAGFVSYKKNLVLEDAFNQNMLGSFLLANILTGLVNLSVNTLSASSLTAFMILSVYTFALCMVTGLIHFCGVRMKFW
;
A
#
# COMPACT_ATOMS: atom_id res chain seq x y z
N MET A 1 23.78 -6.50 1.40
CA MET A 1 23.29 -5.14 1.08
C MET A 1 22.10 -4.84 2.00
N LYS A 2 22.01 -3.67 2.63
CA LYS A 2 20.82 -3.30 3.43
C LYS A 2 19.66 -2.98 2.48
N ILE A 3 18.45 -3.47 2.77
CA ILE A 3 17.25 -3.31 1.92
C ILE A 3 16.95 -1.83 1.60
N TRP A 4 17.24 -0.93 2.55
CA TRP A 4 17.17 0.54 2.39
C TRP A 4 18.01 1.10 1.26
N VAL A 5 19.20 0.54 1.05
CA VAL A 5 20.07 0.96 -0.06
C VAL A 5 19.48 0.53 -1.39
N LEU A 6 18.87 -0.66 -1.43
CA LEU A 6 18.24 -1.19 -2.64
C LEU A 6 16.96 -0.40 -2.99
N ALA A 7 16.14 -0.06 -2.00
CA ALA A 7 14.96 0.80 -2.19
C ALA A 7 15.34 2.18 -2.73
N ALA A 8 16.35 2.83 -2.13
CA ALA A 8 16.83 4.13 -2.61
C ALA A 8 17.38 4.05 -4.04
N LEU A 9 18.15 3.01 -4.35
CA LEU A 9 18.69 2.77 -5.69
C LEU A 9 17.58 2.62 -6.74
N PHE A 10 16.55 1.80 -6.49
CA PHE A 10 15.46 1.60 -7.45
C PHE A 10 14.61 2.86 -7.64
N TRP A 11 14.43 3.68 -6.61
CA TRP A 11 13.76 4.97 -6.73
C TRP A 11 14.56 5.97 -7.56
N ILE A 12 15.87 6.07 -7.34
CA ILE A 12 16.75 6.94 -8.13
C ILE A 12 16.74 6.48 -9.59
N LEU A 13 16.85 5.17 -9.84
CA LEU A 13 16.75 4.61 -11.18
C LEU A 13 15.39 4.90 -11.83
N ALA A 14 14.29 4.78 -11.10
CA ALA A 14 12.96 5.09 -11.63
C ALA A 14 12.85 6.57 -12.08
N ILE A 15 13.38 7.50 -11.28
CA ILE A 15 13.40 8.95 -11.62
C ILE A 15 14.30 9.23 -12.83
N ILE A 16 15.49 8.63 -12.87
CA ILE A 16 16.42 8.77 -14.00
C ILE A 16 15.76 8.22 -15.27
N PHE A 17 15.20 7.02 -15.22
CA PHE A 17 14.59 6.43 -16.40
C PHE A 17 13.33 7.16 -16.85
N ASP A 18 12.52 7.69 -15.93
CA ASP A 18 11.37 8.55 -16.29
C ASP A 18 11.84 9.86 -16.96
N SER A 19 12.98 10.43 -16.55
CA SER A 19 13.52 11.68 -17.09
C SER A 19 14.27 11.52 -18.42
N TYR A 20 14.94 10.38 -18.64
CA TYR A 20 15.81 10.15 -19.81
C TYR A 20 15.22 9.22 -20.87
N ILE A 21 14.21 8.39 -20.54
CA ILE A 21 13.58 7.46 -21.49
C ILE A 21 12.20 8.02 -21.85
N GLU A 22 12.07 8.57 -23.06
CA GLU A 22 10.83 9.11 -23.60
C GLU A 22 9.60 8.19 -23.41
N ARG A 23 8.45 8.83 -23.17
CA ARG A 23 7.14 8.17 -23.15
C ARG A 23 6.87 7.48 -24.50
N VAL A 24 6.69 6.16 -24.45
CA VAL A 24 6.21 5.29 -25.53
C VAL A 24 7.21 5.04 -26.67
N SER A 25 8.33 4.42 -26.34
CA SER A 25 9.10 3.63 -27.31
C SER A 25 8.58 2.18 -27.32
N ARG A 26 8.19 1.67 -28.50
CA ARG A 26 7.65 0.30 -28.75
C ARG A 26 8.51 -0.87 -28.20
N ARG A 27 9.68 -0.63 -27.60
CA ARG A 27 10.54 -1.67 -26.98
C ARG A 27 10.84 -1.46 -25.49
N MET A 28 10.87 -0.21 -25.00
CA MET A 28 11.19 0.11 -23.59
C MET A 28 10.02 0.70 -22.81
N CYS A 29 8.81 0.69 -23.38
CA CYS A 29 7.61 1.37 -22.87
C CYS A 29 7.24 1.05 -21.40
N ASN A 30 7.69 -0.07 -20.85
CA ASN A 30 7.40 -0.45 -19.45
C ASN A 30 8.62 -0.39 -18.52
N PHE A 31 9.81 0.03 -18.97
CA PHE A 31 10.98 -0.07 -18.12
C PHE A 31 10.94 0.89 -16.93
N ALA A 32 10.55 2.15 -17.15
CA ALA A 32 10.31 3.11 -16.06
C ALA A 32 9.20 2.61 -15.11
N TYR A 33 8.12 2.05 -15.65
CA TYR A 33 7.05 1.43 -14.86
C TYR A 33 7.56 0.26 -14.01
N VAL A 34 8.34 -0.65 -14.59
CA VAL A 34 8.92 -1.80 -13.89
C VAL A 34 9.87 -1.34 -12.77
N MET A 35 10.68 -0.32 -13.02
CA MET A 35 11.57 0.25 -11.99
C MET A 35 10.79 0.94 -10.88
N LEU A 36 9.69 1.62 -11.21
CA LEU A 36 8.76 2.16 -10.21
C LEU A 36 8.15 1.03 -9.36
N VAL A 37 7.68 -0.05 -10.00
CA VAL A 37 7.14 -1.22 -9.29
C VAL A 37 8.19 -1.84 -8.37
N PHE A 38 9.44 -2.01 -8.81
CA PHE A 38 10.53 -2.48 -7.95
C PHE A 38 10.78 -1.51 -6.80
N GLY A 39 10.87 -0.20 -7.07
CA GLY A 39 11.06 0.83 -6.06
C GLY A 39 10.00 0.79 -4.96
N GLN A 40 8.71 0.68 -5.35
CA GLN A 40 7.59 0.56 -4.42
C GLN A 40 7.67 -0.72 -3.58
N ASN A 41 7.92 -1.87 -4.19
CA ASN A 41 8.03 -3.14 -3.47
C ASN A 41 9.19 -3.12 -2.45
N PHE A 42 10.36 -2.64 -2.87
CA PHE A 42 11.50 -2.52 -1.97
C PHE A 42 11.28 -1.48 -0.87
N GLN A 43 10.56 -0.38 -1.15
CA GLN A 43 10.17 0.59 -0.14
C GLN A 43 9.24 0.00 0.92
N VAL A 44 8.27 -0.83 0.52
CA VAL A 44 7.38 -1.53 1.48
C VAL A 44 8.17 -2.51 2.34
N LEU A 45 9.03 -3.34 1.73
CA LEU A 45 9.90 -4.27 2.45
C LEU A 45 10.82 -3.53 3.43
N CYS A 46 11.34 -2.39 3.00
CA CYS A 46 12.01 -1.44 3.86
C CYS A 46 11.18 -1.15 5.10
N ILE A 47 10.05 -0.45 4.93
CA ILE A 47 9.19 0.02 6.03
C ILE A 47 8.91 -1.12 7.01
N LEU A 48 8.58 -2.32 6.51
CA LEU A 48 8.33 -3.49 7.35
C LEU A 48 9.56 -3.91 8.17
N THR A 49 10.76 -3.94 7.57
CA THR A 49 11.99 -4.27 8.31
C THR A 49 12.35 -3.23 9.37
N LEU A 50 12.15 -1.93 9.12
CA LEU A 50 12.32 -0.91 10.17
C LEU A 50 11.26 -1.03 11.26
N ALA A 51 10.01 -1.29 10.90
CA ALA A 51 8.96 -1.54 11.88
C ALA A 51 9.31 -2.72 12.79
N GLY A 52 9.88 -3.80 12.22
CA GLY A 52 10.38 -4.95 12.98
C GLY A 52 11.54 -4.61 13.93
N PHE A 53 12.42 -3.66 13.57
CA PHE A 53 13.45 -3.17 14.50
C PHE A 53 12.86 -2.38 15.68
N VAL A 54 11.74 -1.68 15.45
CA VAL A 54 11.05 -0.89 16.49
C VAL A 54 10.17 -1.79 17.38
N SER A 55 9.51 -2.80 16.82
CA SER A 55 8.49 -3.63 17.50
C SER A 55 9.04 -4.96 18.04
N TYR A 56 10.23 -4.95 18.65
CA TYR A 56 10.93 -6.17 19.07
C TYR A 56 10.20 -7.05 20.10
N LYS A 57 9.22 -6.52 20.85
CA LYS A 57 8.58 -7.23 21.98
C LYS A 57 7.18 -7.78 21.72
N LYS A 58 6.38 -7.16 20.85
CA LYS A 58 4.99 -7.58 20.57
C LYS A 58 4.47 -6.93 19.29
N ASN A 59 3.68 -7.67 18.52
CA ASN A 59 2.95 -7.13 17.38
C ASN A 59 1.94 -6.09 17.84
N LEU A 60 1.63 -5.12 16.97
CA LEU A 60 0.53 -4.19 17.24
C LEU A 60 -0.80 -4.94 17.19
N VAL A 61 -1.77 -4.56 18.03
CA VAL A 61 -3.12 -5.16 18.05
C VAL A 61 -3.76 -5.11 16.66
N LEU A 62 -3.52 -4.02 15.93
CA LEU A 62 -4.03 -3.85 14.57
C LEU A 62 -3.35 -4.81 13.58
N GLU A 63 -2.05 -5.07 13.75
CA GLU A 63 -1.31 -6.03 12.93
C GLU A 63 -1.86 -7.46 13.14
N ASP A 64 -2.12 -7.85 14.39
CA ASP A 64 -2.77 -9.12 14.69
C ASP A 64 -4.21 -9.18 14.14
N ALA A 65 -4.95 -8.06 14.16
CA ALA A 65 -6.30 -7.97 13.59
C ALA A 65 -6.30 -8.21 12.07
N PHE A 66 -5.38 -7.58 11.34
CA PHE A 66 -5.22 -7.80 9.90
C PHE A 66 -4.71 -9.21 9.60
N ASN A 67 -3.76 -9.73 10.38
CA ASN A 67 -3.20 -11.06 10.17
C ASN A 67 -4.24 -12.18 10.39
N GLN A 68 -5.11 -12.04 11.39
CA GLN A 68 -6.16 -13.04 11.68
C GLN A 68 -7.23 -13.15 10.59
N ASN A 69 -7.57 -12.03 9.92
CA ASN A 69 -8.65 -11.95 8.94
C ASN A 69 -8.16 -11.38 7.60
N MET A 70 -6.96 -11.79 7.16
CA MET A 70 -6.27 -11.18 6.02
C MET A 70 -7.13 -11.16 4.74
N LEU A 71 -7.75 -12.29 4.38
CA LEU A 71 -8.63 -12.35 3.19
C LEU A 71 -9.88 -11.46 3.34
N GLY A 72 -10.51 -11.46 4.52
CA GLY A 72 -11.67 -10.62 4.79
C GLY A 72 -11.35 -9.13 4.71
N SER A 73 -10.23 -8.72 5.32
CA SER A 73 -9.73 -7.34 5.25
C SER A 73 -9.34 -6.93 3.83
N PHE A 74 -8.78 -7.86 3.03
CA PHE A 74 -8.45 -7.63 1.64
C PHE A 74 -9.71 -7.40 0.78
N LEU A 75 -10.74 -8.24 0.95
CA LEU A 75 -12.01 -8.07 0.24
C LEU A 75 -12.70 -6.76 0.63
N LEU A 76 -12.72 -6.44 1.94
CA LEU A 76 -13.27 -5.19 2.44
C LEU A 76 -12.56 -3.97 1.84
N ALA A 77 -11.23 -3.99 1.79
CA ALA A 77 -10.42 -2.93 1.18
C ALA A 77 -10.78 -2.73 -0.31
N ASN A 78 -10.92 -3.81 -1.07
CA ASN A 78 -11.31 -3.73 -2.48
C ASN A 78 -12.73 -3.18 -2.66
N ILE A 79 -13.69 -3.61 -1.84
CA ILE A 79 -15.07 -3.09 -1.88
C ILE A 79 -15.10 -1.60 -1.57
N LEU A 80 -14.43 -1.17 -0.50
CA LEU A 80 -14.34 0.25 -0.12
C LEU A 80 -13.64 1.09 -1.21
N THR A 81 -12.60 0.56 -1.84
CA THR A 81 -11.92 1.23 -2.96
C THR A 81 -12.85 1.39 -4.17
N GLY A 82 -13.60 0.34 -4.49
CA GLY A 82 -14.63 0.38 -5.54
C GLY A 82 -15.73 1.40 -5.23
N LEU A 83 -16.19 1.44 -3.98
CA LEU A 83 -17.19 2.41 -3.53
C LEU A 83 -16.70 3.86 -3.71
N VAL A 84 -15.47 4.16 -3.28
CA VAL A 84 -14.88 5.50 -3.44
C VAL A 84 -14.80 5.89 -4.93
N ASN A 85 -14.35 4.99 -5.80
CA ASN A 85 -14.24 5.24 -7.24
C ASN A 85 -15.58 5.44 -7.94
N LEU A 86 -16.67 4.84 -7.44
CA LEU A 86 -18.03 5.04 -7.96
C LEU A 86 -18.67 6.32 -7.39
N SER A 87 -18.30 6.72 -6.17
CA SER A 87 -18.92 7.85 -5.47
C SER A 87 -18.27 9.19 -5.82
N VAL A 88 -16.98 9.20 -6.13
CA VAL A 88 -16.19 10.40 -6.37
C VAL A 88 -15.48 10.28 -7.70
N ASN A 89 -15.49 11.35 -8.51
CA ASN A 89 -14.61 11.44 -9.66
C ASN A 89 -13.17 11.66 -9.19
N THR A 90 -12.51 10.56 -8.82
CA THR A 90 -11.15 10.53 -8.28
C THR A 90 -10.13 11.07 -9.28
N LEU A 91 -10.40 10.98 -10.59
CA LEU A 91 -9.52 11.45 -11.64
C LEU A 91 -9.42 12.98 -11.69
N SER A 92 -10.47 13.68 -11.29
CA SER A 92 -10.51 15.15 -11.21
C SER A 92 -10.38 15.69 -9.78
N ALA A 93 -10.14 14.82 -8.80
CA ALA A 93 -10.03 15.22 -7.39
C ALA A 93 -8.75 16.06 -7.16
N SER A 94 -8.88 17.16 -6.41
CA SER A 94 -7.72 17.96 -6.00
C SER A 94 -6.89 17.19 -4.96
N SER A 95 -5.60 17.53 -4.82
CA SER A 95 -4.69 16.84 -3.90
C SER A 95 -5.19 16.78 -2.46
N LEU A 96 -5.84 17.87 -1.99
CA LEU A 96 -6.42 17.91 -0.65
C LEU A 96 -7.62 16.95 -0.54
N THR A 97 -8.51 16.93 -1.53
CA THR A 97 -9.65 16.00 -1.52
C THR A 97 -9.20 14.55 -1.59
N ALA A 98 -8.19 14.23 -2.40
CA ALA A 98 -7.61 12.89 -2.47
C ALA A 98 -6.99 12.46 -1.12
N PHE A 99 -6.26 13.36 -0.46
CA PHE A 99 -5.69 13.10 0.86
C PHE A 99 -6.78 12.84 1.92
N MET A 100 -7.85 13.64 1.92
CA MET A 100 -8.98 13.46 2.85
C MET A 100 -9.69 12.13 2.61
N ILE A 101 -9.96 11.78 1.35
CA ILE A 101 -10.56 10.51 0.97
C ILE A 101 -9.69 9.34 1.45
N LEU A 102 -8.39 9.37 1.20
CA LEU A 102 -7.47 8.30 1.61
C LEU A 102 -7.38 8.19 3.14
N SER A 103 -7.41 9.32 3.85
CA SER A 103 -7.40 9.35 5.31
C SER A 103 -8.66 8.72 5.91
N VAL A 104 -9.83 9.12 5.41
CA VAL A 104 -11.13 8.54 5.84
C VAL A 104 -11.20 7.05 5.48
N TYR A 105 -10.76 6.68 4.28
CA TYR A 105 -10.69 5.29 3.84
C TYR A 105 -9.84 4.43 4.77
N THR A 106 -8.63 4.90 5.10
CA THR A 106 -7.69 4.16 5.96
C THR A 106 -8.23 4.06 7.37
N PHE A 107 -8.80 5.14 7.91
CA PHE A 107 -9.43 5.14 9.22
C PHE A 107 -10.61 4.16 9.30
N ALA A 108 -11.50 4.19 8.31
CA ALA A 108 -12.64 3.28 8.24
C ALA A 108 -12.19 1.81 8.16
N LEU A 109 -11.20 1.51 7.32
CA LEU A 109 -10.65 0.16 7.19
C LEU A 109 -10.09 -0.34 8.52
N CYS A 110 -9.23 0.44 9.18
CA CYS A 110 -8.64 0.10 10.47
C CYS A 110 -9.69 -0.06 11.58
N MET A 111 -10.71 0.79 11.59
CA MET A 111 -11.77 0.73 12.59
C MET A 111 -12.62 -0.51 12.43
N VAL A 112 -13.02 -0.86 11.20
CA VAL A 112 -13.79 -2.07 10.92
C VAL A 112 -12.97 -3.33 11.25
N THR A 113 -11.71 -3.41 10.81
CA THR A 113 -10.88 -4.59 11.11
C THR A 113 -10.57 -4.72 12.59
N GLY A 114 -10.31 -3.61 13.29
CA GLY A 114 -10.13 -3.58 14.74
C GLY A 114 -11.38 -4.01 15.52
N LEU A 115 -12.57 -3.56 15.09
CA LEU A 115 -13.84 -3.98 15.70
C LEU A 115 -14.13 -5.47 15.48
N ILE A 116 -13.91 -5.99 14.27
CA ILE A 116 -14.07 -7.42 13.96
C ILE A 116 -13.16 -8.27 14.86
N HIS A 117 -11.91 -7.84 15.06
CA HIS A 117 -10.96 -8.50 15.94
C HIS A 117 -11.40 -8.43 17.41
N PHE A 118 -11.86 -7.28 17.88
CA PHE A 118 -12.38 -7.11 19.25
C PHE A 118 -13.61 -7.98 19.52
N CYS A 119 -14.50 -8.13 18.53
CA CYS A 119 -15.65 -9.04 18.61
C CYS A 119 -15.26 -10.53 18.53
N GLY A 120 -13.98 -10.87 18.32
CA GLY A 120 -13.50 -12.25 18.24
C GLY A 120 -13.96 -13.00 16.99
N VAL A 121 -14.48 -12.30 15.98
CA VAL A 121 -15.00 -12.91 14.75
C VAL A 121 -13.82 -13.27 13.85
N ARG A 122 -13.57 -14.57 13.69
CA ARG A 122 -12.63 -15.10 12.71
C ARG A 122 -13.37 -15.50 11.45
N MET A 123 -13.20 -14.72 10.39
CA MET A 123 -13.66 -15.07 9.05
C MET A 123 -12.67 -16.03 8.40
N LYS A 124 -12.72 -17.31 8.81
CA LYS A 124 -12.04 -18.38 8.09
C LYS A 124 -12.81 -18.71 6.82
N PHE A 125 -12.51 -18.01 5.75
CA PHE A 125 -12.73 -18.53 4.41
C PHE A 125 -11.53 -19.45 4.11
N TRP A 126 -11.66 -20.71 4.57
CA TRP A 126 -10.65 -21.79 4.63
C TRP A 126 -10.01 -22.01 6.02
#